data_AF-A0A560IZH5-F1
#
_entry.id   AF-A0A560IZH5-F1
#
_cell.length_a   1.000
_cell.length_b   1.000
_cell.length_c   1.000
_cell.angle_alpha   90.00
_cell.angle_beta   90.00
_cell.angle_gamma   90.00
#
_symmetry.space_group_name_H-M   'P 1'
#
loop_
_entity.id
_entity.type
_entity.pdbx_description
1 polymer ?
#
loop_
_entity_poly.entity_id
_entity_poly.type
_entity_poly.pdbx_seq_one_letter_code
_entity_poly.pdbx_strand_id
1 'polypeptide(L)'
;MKPYSHARWHLYREEVIKLDGGRCVRCRRGRADGAVLQAHHKAYVSGRMPWEYPYGMCETLCKGCHAEEHGIIPPKSGWSLFAIDDLGNLCANCEACGTEIRYVHAIGHPAWPALAVGTDCCDRLTGATDARDHHDGLIKEREKRKRFVDSPKWKVTASGDMVMVRDRIPVRITFRDGSYGLEIGSIKGRLKYPTALDAKIRAFEFIESGEAARFFADRRARLDGLIASSVSNDRTLRATLPGPA
;
A
#
# COMPACT_ATOMS: atom_id res chain seq x y z
N MET A 1 11.59 37.51 -36.28
CA MET A 1 11.07 38.26 -35.11
C MET A 1 10.39 37.27 -34.18
N LYS A 2 10.63 37.30 -32.86
CA LYS A 2 9.94 36.39 -31.93
C LYS A 2 8.50 36.88 -31.74
N PRO A 3 7.45 36.11 -32.11
CA PRO A 3 6.06 36.60 -32.08
C PRO A 3 5.65 37.10 -30.69
N TYR A 4 6.18 36.49 -29.64
CA TYR A 4 5.84 36.78 -28.24
C TYR A 4 6.47 38.06 -27.66
N SER A 5 7.34 38.76 -28.41
CA SER A 5 7.84 40.09 -28.01
C SER A 5 7.14 41.23 -28.76
N HIS A 6 6.11 40.92 -29.56
CA HIS A 6 5.39 41.89 -30.36
C HIS A 6 4.29 42.57 -29.53
N ALA A 7 4.10 43.88 -29.71
CA ALA A 7 3.11 44.66 -28.95
C ALA A 7 1.68 44.09 -29.03
N ARG A 8 1.28 43.58 -30.20
CA ARG A 8 -0.03 42.92 -30.39
C ARG A 8 -0.22 41.69 -29.50
N TRP A 9 0.84 40.91 -29.26
CA TRP A 9 0.75 39.77 -28.35
C TRP A 9 0.55 40.23 -26.91
N HIS A 10 1.24 41.28 -26.47
CA HIS A 10 1.08 41.81 -25.12
C HIS A 10 -0.35 42.32 -24.87
N LEU A 11 -0.92 43.05 -25.84
CA LEU A 11 -2.32 43.51 -25.78
C LEU A 11 -3.30 42.32 -25.74
N TYR A 12 -3.20 41.41 -26.71
CA TYR A 12 -4.07 40.24 -26.80
C TYR A 12 -4.01 39.37 -25.53
N ARG A 13 -2.81 39.17 -24.97
CA ARG A 13 -2.63 38.43 -23.70
C ARG A 13 -3.35 39.12 -22.54
N GLU A 14 -3.26 40.44 -22.41
CA GLU A 14 -3.98 41.17 -21.35
C GLU A 14 -5.50 41.12 -21.55
N GLU A 15 -5.99 41.10 -22.79
CA GLU A 15 -7.42 40.91 -23.10
C GLU A 15 -7.92 39.53 -22.68
N VAL A 16 -7.19 38.45 -23.00
CA VAL A 16 -7.52 37.09 -22.55
C VAL A 16 -7.55 37.03 -21.01
N ILE A 17 -6.53 37.59 -20.35
CA ILE A 17 -6.47 37.66 -18.87
C ILE A 17 -7.67 38.41 -18.30
N LYS A 18 -8.07 39.53 -18.92
CA LYS A 18 -9.23 40.31 -18.50
C LYS A 18 -10.53 39.51 -18.64
N LEU A 19 -10.71 38.81 -19.75
CA LEU A 19 -11.90 38.00 -20.02
C LEU A 19 -12.07 36.84 -19.02
N ASP A 20 -10.97 36.25 -18.55
CA ASP A 20 -10.97 35.22 -17.51
C ASP A 20 -11.00 35.78 -16.07
N GLY A 21 -11.30 37.08 -15.92
CA GLY A 21 -11.44 37.73 -14.61
C GLY A 21 -10.12 37.94 -13.86
N GLY A 22 -8.99 37.99 -14.58
CA GLY A 22 -7.68 38.26 -14.00
C GLY A 22 -7.12 37.10 -13.15
N ARG A 23 -7.59 35.87 -13.39
CA ARG A 23 -7.24 34.68 -12.59
C ARG A 23 -6.95 33.49 -13.49
N CYS A 24 -6.10 32.58 -12.99
CA CYS A 24 -5.90 31.28 -13.61
C CYS A 24 -7.21 30.49 -13.62
N VAL A 25 -7.63 29.95 -14.78
CA VAL A 25 -8.89 29.19 -14.90
C VAL A 25 -8.86 27.85 -14.14
N ARG A 26 -7.65 27.30 -13.89
CA ARG A 26 -7.46 26.02 -13.17
C ARG A 26 -7.37 26.20 -11.66
N CYS A 27 -6.43 27.01 -11.17
CA CYS A 27 -6.15 27.16 -9.73
C CYS A 27 -6.67 28.46 -9.11
N ARG A 28 -7.35 29.32 -9.88
CA ARG A 28 -7.99 30.57 -9.43
C ARG A 28 -7.08 31.66 -8.85
N ARG A 29 -5.77 31.40 -8.72
CA ARG A 29 -4.78 32.42 -8.33
C ARG A 29 -4.66 33.53 -9.38
N GLY A 30 -4.63 34.77 -8.92
CA GLY A 30 -4.40 35.98 -9.72
C GLY A 30 -3.08 36.67 -9.36
N ARG A 31 -2.83 37.85 -9.94
CA ARG A 31 -1.60 38.64 -9.70
C ARG A 31 -1.43 39.03 -8.22
N ALA A 32 -2.53 39.31 -7.52
CA ALA A 32 -2.53 39.61 -6.09
C ALA A 32 -2.03 38.43 -5.23
N ASP A 33 -2.20 37.19 -5.71
CA ASP A 33 -1.71 35.97 -5.06
C ASP A 33 -0.25 35.64 -5.49
N GLY A 34 0.45 36.59 -6.12
CA GLY A 34 1.79 36.42 -6.66
C GLY A 34 1.87 35.57 -7.93
N ALA A 35 0.74 35.26 -8.59
CA ALA A 35 0.74 34.43 -9.80
C ALA A 35 1.18 35.23 -11.04
N VAL A 36 2.13 34.65 -11.80
CA VAL A 36 2.44 35.09 -13.15
C VAL A 36 1.44 34.47 -14.12
N LEU A 37 0.53 35.29 -14.66
CA LEU A 37 -0.52 34.85 -15.59
C LEU A 37 -0.03 34.86 -17.04
N GLN A 38 -0.50 33.91 -17.83
CA GLN A 38 -0.13 33.70 -19.24
C GLN A 38 -1.38 33.30 -20.02
N ALA A 39 -1.46 33.71 -21.28
CA ALA A 39 -2.47 33.20 -22.20
C ALA A 39 -1.93 31.90 -22.82
N HIS A 40 -2.69 30.82 -22.67
CA HIS A 40 -2.43 29.51 -23.24
C HIS A 40 -3.31 29.32 -24.47
N HIS A 41 -2.76 28.76 -25.55
CA HIS A 41 -3.51 28.37 -26.75
C HIS A 41 -3.89 26.89 -26.62
N LYS A 42 -5.19 26.59 -26.66
CA LYS A 42 -5.71 25.21 -26.53
C LYS A 42 -5.32 24.30 -27.70
N ALA A 43 -5.04 24.91 -28.85
CA ALA A 43 -4.54 24.23 -30.05
C ALA A 43 -3.73 25.21 -30.89
N TYR A 44 -2.71 24.70 -31.59
CA TYR A 44 -1.92 25.47 -32.54
C TYR A 44 -2.37 25.19 -33.98
N VAL A 45 -2.66 26.27 -34.72
CA VAL A 45 -2.99 26.25 -36.15
C VAL A 45 -1.81 26.86 -36.92
N SER A 46 -1.30 26.13 -37.91
CA SER A 46 -0.16 26.57 -38.73
C SER A 46 -0.45 27.91 -39.41
N GLY A 47 0.58 28.77 -39.48
CA GLY A 47 0.52 30.07 -40.14
C GLY A 47 -0.19 31.20 -39.37
N ARG A 48 -0.85 30.90 -38.24
CA ARG A 48 -1.49 31.94 -37.40
C ARG A 48 -0.51 32.58 -36.43
N MET A 49 -0.62 33.90 -36.28
CA MET A 49 0.05 34.66 -35.23
C MET A 49 -0.64 34.45 -33.87
N PRO A 50 0.07 34.57 -32.74
CA PRO A 50 -0.49 34.32 -31.40
C PRO A 50 -1.74 35.13 -31.04
N TRP A 51 -1.94 36.32 -31.63
CA TRP A 51 -3.10 37.21 -31.41
C TRP A 51 -4.21 37.05 -32.44
N GLU A 52 -4.10 36.12 -33.40
CA GLU A 52 -5.11 35.86 -34.43
C GLU A 52 -6.07 34.74 -34.04
N TYR A 53 -5.96 34.23 -32.82
CA TYR A 53 -6.84 33.20 -32.30
C TYR A 53 -8.13 33.83 -31.77
N PRO A 54 -9.29 33.17 -31.94
CA PRO A 54 -10.49 33.55 -31.21
C PRO A 54 -10.26 33.38 -29.70
N TYR A 55 -10.80 34.28 -28.88
CA TYR A 55 -10.63 34.22 -27.42
C TYR A 55 -11.07 32.87 -26.81
N GLY A 56 -12.11 32.22 -27.36
CA GLY A 56 -12.56 30.90 -26.89
C GLY A 56 -11.52 29.77 -27.06
N MET A 57 -10.52 29.97 -27.93
CA MET A 57 -9.39 29.06 -28.12
C MET A 57 -8.18 29.39 -27.25
N CYS A 58 -8.31 30.41 -26.40
CA CYS A 58 -7.32 30.77 -25.40
C CYS A 58 -7.90 30.62 -24.00
N GLU A 59 -7.02 30.47 -23.03
CA GLU A 59 -7.38 30.53 -21.61
C GLU A 59 -6.21 31.09 -20.79
N THR A 60 -6.54 31.67 -19.64
CA THR A 60 -5.57 32.22 -18.71
C THR A 60 -5.10 31.14 -17.76
N LEU A 61 -3.81 30.81 -17.82
CA LEU A 61 -3.14 29.91 -16.89
C LEU A 61 -2.05 30.65 -16.12
N CYS A 62 -1.83 30.29 -14.85
CA CYS A 62 -0.62 30.70 -14.16
C CYS A 62 0.58 29.90 -14.69
N LYS A 63 1.81 30.41 -14.55
CA LYS A 63 3.05 29.74 -14.98
C LYS A 63 3.10 28.25 -14.61
N GLY A 64 2.64 27.89 -13.41
CA GLY A 64 2.60 26.50 -12.95
C GLY A 64 1.59 25.64 -13.72
N CYS A 65 0.32 26.06 -13.78
CA CYS A 65 -0.71 25.30 -14.52
C CYS A 65 -0.42 25.26 -16.02
N HIS A 66 0.22 26.29 -16.57
CA HIS A 66 0.60 26.33 -17.98
C HIS A 66 1.72 25.32 -18.28
N ALA A 67 2.71 25.20 -17.39
CA ALA A 67 3.76 24.18 -17.50
C ALA A 67 3.18 22.77 -17.37
N GLU A 68 2.21 22.56 -16.48
CA GLU A 68 1.49 21.28 -16.30
C GLU A 68 0.73 20.89 -17.58
N GLU A 69 -0.04 21.82 -18.17
CA GLU A 69 -0.78 21.60 -19.42
C GLU A 69 0.15 21.22 -20.59
N HIS A 70 1.36 21.78 -20.62
CA HIS A 70 2.37 21.43 -21.64
C HIS A 70 3.22 20.21 -21.29
N GLY A 71 2.92 19.50 -20.20
CA GLY A 71 3.69 18.32 -19.83
C GLY A 71 5.13 18.63 -19.38
N ILE A 72 5.41 19.87 -18.94
CA ILE A 72 6.74 20.31 -18.48
C ILE A 72 6.96 19.96 -17.01
N ILE A 73 5.89 19.95 -16.21
CA ILE A 73 5.92 19.55 -14.80
C ILE A 73 4.83 18.51 -14.52
N PRO A 74 5.02 17.64 -13.51
CA PRO A 74 4.04 16.61 -13.18
C PRO A 74 2.68 17.20 -12.76
N PRO A 75 1.57 16.51 -13.10
CA PRO A 75 0.25 16.84 -12.57
C PRO A 75 0.21 16.88 -11.04
N LYS A 76 -0.62 17.76 -10.49
CA LYS A 76 -0.73 17.92 -9.03
C LYS A 76 -1.67 16.93 -8.35
N SER A 77 -2.51 16.25 -9.12
CA SER A 77 -3.54 15.32 -8.65
C SER A 77 -3.84 14.28 -9.72
N GLY A 78 -4.69 13.30 -9.41
CA GLY A 78 -5.11 12.25 -10.35
C GLY A 78 -4.16 11.06 -10.44
N TRP A 79 -3.26 10.94 -9.46
CA TRP A 79 -2.33 9.83 -9.37
C TRP A 79 -2.99 8.63 -8.70
N SER A 80 -2.54 7.42 -9.04
CA SER A 80 -2.99 6.17 -8.43
C SER A 80 -1.81 5.36 -7.93
N LEU A 81 -1.88 4.88 -6.69
CA LEU A 81 -0.90 4.00 -6.09
C LEU A 81 -1.05 2.57 -6.64
N PHE A 82 0.05 1.94 -7.05
CA PHE A 82 0.01 0.56 -7.55
C PHE A 82 1.11 -0.37 -7.03
N ALA A 83 2.19 0.15 -6.43
CA ALA A 83 3.18 -0.68 -5.74
C ALA A 83 3.83 0.07 -4.57
N ILE A 84 4.29 -0.71 -3.58
CA ILE A 84 4.92 -0.20 -2.36
C ILE A 84 6.11 -1.11 -2.03
N ASP A 85 7.28 -0.51 -1.85
CA ASP A 85 8.51 -1.21 -1.49
C ASP A 85 9.13 -0.62 -0.22
N ASP A 86 9.71 -1.49 0.62
CA ASP A 86 10.56 -1.10 1.77
C ASP A 86 12.01 -1.45 1.45
N LEU A 87 12.85 -0.44 1.27
CA LEU A 87 14.27 -0.62 0.95
C LEU A 87 15.11 -1.06 2.18
N GLY A 88 14.52 -1.07 3.37
CA GLY A 88 15.18 -1.46 4.62
C GLY A 88 16.00 -0.35 5.27
N ASN A 89 16.45 0.65 4.51
CA ASN A 89 17.17 1.85 4.94
C ASN A 89 16.74 3.09 4.13
N LEU A 90 17.15 4.27 4.59
CA LEU A 90 16.94 5.55 3.90
C LEU A 90 17.97 5.65 2.77
N CYS A 91 17.61 5.25 1.54
CA CYS A 91 18.57 5.15 0.43
C CYS A 91 18.01 5.47 -0.96
N ALA A 92 16.73 5.82 -1.08
CA ALA A 92 16.16 6.36 -2.31
C ALA A 92 15.83 7.85 -2.13
N ASN A 93 15.61 8.57 -3.22
CA ASN A 93 15.12 9.95 -3.20
C ASN A 93 13.71 10.01 -3.78
N CYS A 94 12.82 10.73 -3.11
CA CYS A 94 11.47 10.99 -3.60
C CYS A 94 11.55 11.81 -4.89
N GLU A 95 11.00 11.30 -6.00
CA GLU A 95 11.05 11.98 -7.29
C GLU A 95 10.22 13.28 -7.34
N ALA A 96 9.30 13.47 -6.39
CA ALA A 96 8.49 14.67 -6.31
C ALA A 96 9.11 15.82 -5.48
N CYS A 97 9.92 15.52 -4.45
CA CYS A 97 10.45 16.55 -3.53
C CYS A 97 11.94 16.41 -3.20
N GLY A 98 12.61 15.35 -3.67
CA GLY A 98 14.03 15.09 -3.45
C GLY A 98 14.41 14.53 -2.07
N THR A 99 13.49 14.53 -1.11
CA THR A 99 13.72 13.99 0.24
C THR A 99 14.15 12.54 0.18
N GLU A 100 15.15 12.17 0.99
CA GLU A 100 15.59 10.78 1.13
C GLU A 100 14.47 9.94 1.76
N ILE A 101 14.21 8.75 1.23
CA ILE A 101 13.10 7.87 1.59
C ILE A 101 13.57 6.42 1.71
N ARG A 102 12.91 5.70 2.60
CA ARG A 102 13.06 4.24 2.79
C ARG A 102 11.91 3.48 2.13
N TYR A 103 10.73 4.05 2.19
CA TYR A 103 9.51 3.44 1.69
C TYR A 103 9.13 4.13 0.39
N VAL A 104 9.20 3.35 -0.68
CA VAL A 104 8.94 3.82 -2.04
C VAL A 104 7.50 3.48 -2.39
N HIS A 105 6.75 4.48 -2.80
CA HIS A 105 5.39 4.33 -3.30
C HIS A 105 5.41 4.62 -4.79
N ALA A 106 5.16 3.60 -5.60
CA ALA A 106 5.06 3.73 -7.05
C ALA A 106 3.64 4.20 -7.41
N ILE A 107 3.55 5.40 -7.96
CA ILE A 107 2.30 6.03 -8.37
C ILE A 107 2.28 6.26 -9.89
N GLY A 108 1.10 6.14 -10.49
CA GLY A 108 0.89 6.33 -11.93
C GLY A 108 -0.13 7.41 -12.23
N HIS A 109 0.02 8.08 -13.38
CA HIS A 109 -0.95 9.04 -13.92
C HIS A 109 -1.15 8.80 -15.42
N PRO A 110 -2.37 8.89 -15.97
CA PRO A 110 -2.62 8.61 -17.40
C PRO A 110 -1.83 9.47 -18.38
N ALA A 111 -1.46 10.69 -17.96
CA ALA A 111 -0.73 11.67 -18.77
C ALA A 111 0.72 11.95 -18.30
N TRP A 112 1.28 11.14 -17.40
CA TRP A 112 2.66 11.33 -16.92
C TRP A 112 3.34 9.98 -16.65
N PRO A 113 4.67 9.85 -16.83
CA PRO A 113 5.41 8.68 -16.39
C PRO A 113 5.14 8.33 -14.92
N ALA A 114 5.26 7.05 -14.57
CA ALA A 114 5.16 6.65 -13.17
C ALA A 114 6.25 7.34 -12.33
N LEU A 115 5.93 7.60 -11.05
CA LEU A 115 6.86 8.19 -10.10
C LEU A 115 7.05 7.28 -8.87
N ALA A 116 8.27 7.26 -8.34
CA ALA A 116 8.67 6.69 -7.07
C ALA A 116 8.73 7.81 -6.01
N VAL A 117 7.78 7.81 -5.08
CA VAL A 117 7.65 8.90 -4.10
C VAL A 117 7.61 8.41 -2.65
N GLY A 118 7.91 9.30 -1.71
CA GLY A 118 7.71 9.06 -0.28
C GLY A 118 6.24 9.13 0.12
N THR A 119 5.93 8.66 1.34
CA THR A 119 4.56 8.57 1.89
C THR A 119 3.77 9.88 1.75
N ASP A 120 4.31 11.01 2.20
CA ASP A 120 3.60 12.30 2.17
C ASP A 120 3.33 12.80 0.74
N CYS A 121 4.26 12.54 -0.19
CA CYS A 121 4.06 12.90 -1.59
C CYS A 121 3.05 11.97 -2.26
N CYS A 122 3.03 10.69 -1.90
CA CYS A 122 2.01 9.75 -2.38
C CYS A 122 0.61 10.22 -1.96
N ASP A 123 0.40 10.49 -0.67
CA ASP A 123 -0.91 10.92 -0.17
C ASP A 123 -1.38 12.20 -0.85
N ARG A 124 -0.48 13.19 -0.98
CA ARG A 124 -0.78 14.47 -1.62
C ARG A 124 -1.16 14.32 -3.09
N LEU A 125 -0.45 13.47 -3.85
CA LEU A 125 -0.63 13.32 -5.29
C LEU A 125 -1.83 12.44 -5.64
N THR A 126 -2.08 11.40 -4.84
CA THR A 126 -3.23 10.50 -5.02
C THR A 126 -4.52 11.08 -4.43
N GLY A 127 -4.41 11.99 -3.46
CA GLY A 127 -5.56 12.51 -2.72
C GLY A 127 -6.19 11.47 -1.78
N ALA A 128 -5.48 10.38 -1.49
CA ALA A 128 -5.90 9.29 -0.61
C ALA A 128 -4.86 9.07 0.50
N THR A 129 -5.26 8.50 1.64
CA THR A 129 -4.34 8.13 2.74
C THR A 129 -3.80 6.71 2.60
N ASP A 130 -4.08 6.03 1.49
CA ASP A 130 -3.77 4.62 1.25
C ASP A 130 -2.29 4.29 1.51
N ALA A 131 -1.37 5.19 1.14
CA ALA A 131 0.06 4.98 1.39
C ALA A 131 0.41 5.04 2.88
N ARG A 132 -0.13 6.03 3.61
CA ARG A 132 0.05 6.14 5.06
C ARG A 132 -0.56 4.97 5.81
N ASP A 133 -1.79 4.60 5.46
CA ASP A 133 -2.51 3.50 6.12
C ASP A 133 -1.82 2.16 5.89
N HIS A 134 -1.36 1.91 4.66
CA HIS A 134 -0.58 0.72 4.34
C HIS A 134 0.77 0.70 5.06
N HIS A 135 1.49 1.82 5.05
CA HIS A 135 2.78 1.96 5.72
C HIS A 135 2.67 1.73 7.23
N ASP A 136 1.67 2.33 7.87
CA ASP A 136 1.33 2.08 9.27
C ASP A 136 1.06 0.60 9.53
N GLY A 137 0.33 -0.06 8.62
CA GLY A 137 0.11 -1.50 8.65
C GLY A 137 1.41 -2.30 8.62
N LEU A 138 2.27 -2.06 7.63
CA LEU A 138 3.56 -2.75 7.49
C LEU A 138 4.47 -2.57 8.70
N ILE A 139 4.59 -1.34 9.22
CA ILE A 139 5.37 -1.05 10.42
C ILE A 139 4.81 -1.82 11.61
N LYS A 140 3.50 -1.77 11.84
CA LYS A 140 2.85 -2.48 12.95
C LYS A 140 3.09 -3.98 12.87
N GLU A 141 2.92 -4.58 11.69
CA GLU A 141 3.15 -6.01 11.48
C GLU A 141 4.61 -6.40 11.71
N ARG A 142 5.56 -5.60 11.22
CA ARG A 142 6.99 -5.82 11.45
C ARG A 142 7.35 -5.76 12.94
N GLU A 143 6.86 -4.75 13.66
CA GLU A 143 7.13 -4.61 15.09
C GLU A 143 6.41 -5.67 15.93
N LYS A 144 5.23 -6.16 15.51
CA LYS A 144 4.62 -7.36 16.10
C LYS A 144 5.50 -8.60 15.89
N ARG A 145 5.99 -8.82 14.67
CA ARG A 145 6.85 -9.97 14.33
C ARG A 145 8.13 -9.97 15.16
N LYS A 146 8.82 -8.84 15.25
CA LYS A 146 10.01 -8.68 16.10
C LYS A 146 9.73 -9.00 17.56
N ARG A 147 8.70 -8.36 18.14
CA ARG A 147 8.29 -8.61 19.53
C ARG A 147 7.94 -10.08 19.79
N PHE A 148 7.39 -10.79 18.80
CA PHE A 148 7.11 -12.20 18.91
C PHE A 148 8.38 -13.06 18.91
N VAL A 149 9.29 -12.81 17.96
CA VAL A 149 10.54 -13.58 17.79
C VAL A 149 11.47 -13.39 19.00
N ASP A 150 11.61 -12.15 19.46
CA ASP A 150 12.50 -11.75 20.56
C ASP A 150 11.84 -11.87 21.93
N SER A 151 10.61 -12.41 21.99
CA SER A 151 9.83 -12.45 23.23
C SER A 151 10.55 -13.22 24.34
N PRO A 152 10.68 -12.67 25.56
CA PRO A 152 11.22 -13.40 26.71
C PRO A 152 10.31 -14.55 27.20
N LYS A 153 9.11 -14.66 26.61
CA LYS A 153 8.18 -15.78 26.83
C LYS A 153 8.61 -17.06 26.13
N TRP A 154 9.51 -16.99 25.15
CA TRP A 154 10.19 -18.18 24.65
C TRP A 154 11.03 -18.79 25.77
N LYS A 155 10.74 -20.04 26.12
CA LYS A 155 11.50 -20.83 27.09
C LYS A 155 12.20 -21.97 26.38
N VAL A 156 13.40 -22.30 26.85
CA VAL A 156 14.13 -23.46 26.39
C VAL A 156 13.93 -24.56 27.42
N THR A 157 13.50 -25.72 26.96
CA THR A 157 13.29 -26.91 27.78
C THR A 157 14.62 -27.65 27.99
N ALA A 158 14.64 -28.63 28.90
CA ALA A 158 15.82 -29.45 29.15
C ALA A 158 16.29 -30.24 27.90
N SER A 159 15.38 -30.57 26.98
CA SER A 159 15.71 -31.21 25.70
C SER A 159 16.28 -30.25 24.65
N GLY A 160 16.36 -28.96 24.97
CA GLY A 160 16.77 -27.91 24.01
C GLY A 160 15.63 -27.40 23.13
N ASP A 161 14.41 -27.92 23.28
CA ASP A 161 13.26 -27.45 22.50
C ASP A 161 12.83 -26.06 22.98
N MET A 162 12.49 -25.18 22.03
CA MET A 162 11.99 -23.84 22.34
C MET A 162 10.47 -23.87 22.38
N VAL A 163 9.87 -23.38 23.46
CA VAL A 163 8.42 -23.40 23.67
C VAL A 163 7.89 -22.02 24.04
N MET A 164 6.68 -21.71 23.58
CA MET A 164 5.90 -20.57 24.04
C MET A 164 4.40 -20.86 23.98
N VAL A 165 3.60 -20.02 24.64
CA VAL A 165 2.14 -20.01 24.45
C VAL A 165 1.73 -18.62 24.01
N ARG A 166 0.99 -18.53 22.91
CA ARG A 166 0.42 -17.29 22.37
C ARG A 166 -1.06 -17.53 22.09
N ASP A 167 -1.93 -16.68 22.64
CA ASP A 167 -3.39 -16.77 22.46
C ASP A 167 -3.96 -18.17 22.72
N ARG A 168 -3.49 -18.80 23.81
CA ARG A 168 -3.82 -20.19 24.23
C ARG A 168 -3.37 -21.29 23.25
N ILE A 169 -2.61 -20.94 22.22
CA ILE A 169 -2.01 -21.89 21.28
C ILE A 169 -0.56 -22.13 21.72
N PRO A 170 -0.21 -23.35 22.15
CA PRO A 170 1.18 -23.70 22.42
C PRO A 170 1.96 -23.78 21.11
N VAL A 171 3.20 -23.31 21.12
CA VAL A 171 4.14 -23.41 20.00
C VAL A 171 5.40 -24.08 20.53
N ARG A 172 5.87 -25.11 19.82
CA ARG A 172 7.12 -25.81 20.09
C ARG A 172 7.97 -25.85 18.84
N ILE A 173 9.24 -25.48 18.98
CA ILE A 173 10.27 -25.58 17.94
C ILE A 173 11.29 -26.60 18.43
N THR A 174 11.53 -27.61 17.60
CA THR A 174 12.44 -28.72 17.92
C THR A 174 13.58 -28.74 16.92
N PHE A 175 14.80 -29.03 17.35
CA PHE A 175 15.95 -29.19 16.46
C PHE A 175 16.28 -30.67 16.28
N ARG A 176 16.18 -31.20 15.05
CA ARG A 176 16.57 -32.57 14.70
C ARG A 176 17.15 -32.62 13.30
N ASP A 177 18.12 -33.52 13.11
CA ASP A 177 18.76 -33.80 11.82
C ASP A 177 19.27 -32.54 11.11
N GLY A 178 19.87 -31.61 11.87
CA GLY A 178 20.41 -30.36 11.33
C GLY A 178 19.35 -29.31 10.93
N SER A 179 18.08 -29.51 11.30
CA SER A 179 16.97 -28.63 10.92
C SER A 179 15.99 -28.37 12.07
N TYR A 180 15.24 -27.27 11.98
CA TYR A 180 14.19 -26.94 12.94
C TYR A 180 12.83 -27.41 12.42
N GLY A 181 12.08 -28.11 13.27
CA GLY A 181 10.68 -28.46 13.05
C GLY A 181 9.77 -27.61 13.93
N LEU A 182 8.55 -27.37 13.45
CA LEU A 182 7.55 -26.51 14.13
C LEU A 182 6.31 -27.32 14.48
N GLU A 183 5.88 -27.23 15.74
CA GLU A 183 4.64 -27.80 16.26
C GLU A 183 3.80 -26.67 16.84
N ILE A 184 2.54 -26.55 16.40
CA ILE A 184 1.61 -25.51 16.84
C ILE A 184 0.33 -26.20 17.30
N GLY A 185 -0.09 -25.96 18.54
CA GLY A 185 -1.17 -26.69 19.18
C GLY A 185 -0.81 -28.16 19.36
N SER A 186 -1.60 -29.04 18.73
CA SER A 186 -1.37 -30.48 18.67
C SER A 186 -0.91 -30.95 17.28
N ILE A 187 -0.46 -30.02 16.43
CA ILE A 187 -0.12 -30.30 15.04
C ILE A 187 1.38 -30.14 14.86
N LYS A 188 2.01 -31.23 14.42
CA LYS A 188 3.39 -31.20 13.96
C LYS A 188 3.43 -30.81 12.49
N GLY A 189 4.10 -29.70 12.19
CA GLY A 189 4.35 -29.23 10.83
C GLY A 189 5.28 -30.17 10.07
N ARG A 190 5.11 -30.22 8.74
CA ARG A 190 5.94 -31.02 7.84
C ARG A 190 7.17 -30.28 7.30
N LEU A 191 7.12 -28.95 7.30
CA LEU A 191 8.22 -28.11 6.84
C LEU A 191 9.38 -28.13 7.83
N LYS A 192 10.59 -28.09 7.28
CA LYS A 192 11.85 -27.96 8.02
C LYS A 192 12.43 -26.58 7.74
N TYR A 193 12.96 -25.94 8.78
CA TYR A 193 13.51 -24.59 8.71
C TYR A 193 15.02 -24.62 8.99
N PRO A 194 15.83 -23.79 8.29
CA PRO A 194 17.27 -23.79 8.48
C PRO A 194 17.69 -23.12 9.79
N THR A 195 16.91 -22.14 10.29
CA THR A 195 17.20 -21.47 11.55
C THR A 195 16.00 -21.47 12.51
N ALA A 196 16.29 -21.29 13.81
CA ALA A 196 15.25 -21.05 14.80
C ALA A 196 14.45 -19.77 14.52
N LEU A 197 15.09 -18.76 13.93
CA LEU A 197 14.43 -17.50 13.54
C LEU A 197 13.36 -17.76 12.48
N ASP A 198 13.68 -18.53 11.43
CA ASP A 198 12.72 -18.85 10.37
C ASP A 198 11.52 -19.62 10.91
N ALA A 199 11.75 -20.59 11.81
CA ALA A 199 10.68 -21.33 12.48
C ALA A 199 9.79 -20.41 13.34
N LYS A 200 10.37 -19.44 14.05
CA LYS A 200 9.63 -18.44 14.83
C LYS A 200 8.83 -17.49 13.93
N ILE A 201 9.41 -17.01 12.83
CA ILE A 201 8.71 -16.14 11.86
C ILE A 201 7.50 -16.88 11.28
N ARG A 202 7.67 -18.13 10.87
CA ARG A 202 6.55 -18.92 10.34
C ARG A 202 5.47 -19.20 11.38
N ALA A 203 5.84 -19.40 12.65
CA ALA A 203 4.87 -19.53 13.73
C ALA A 203 4.04 -18.24 13.93
N PHE A 204 4.69 -17.08 13.89
CA PHE A 204 4.03 -15.78 13.95
C PHE A 204 3.01 -15.62 12.82
N GLU A 205 3.44 -15.86 11.58
CA GLU A 205 2.59 -15.72 10.39
C GLU A 205 1.36 -16.62 10.44
N PHE A 206 1.51 -17.86 10.88
CA PHE A 206 0.39 -18.80 10.99
C PHE A 206 -0.63 -18.40 12.07
N ILE A 207 -0.17 -17.82 13.19
CA ILE A 207 -1.03 -17.41 14.30
C ILE A 207 -1.75 -16.10 13.98
N GLU A 208 -1.04 -15.09 13.49
CA GLU A 208 -1.57 -13.73 13.35
C GLU A 208 -2.35 -13.53 12.04
N SER A 209 -2.16 -14.38 11.02
CA SER A 209 -3.01 -14.40 9.80
C SER A 209 -4.45 -14.86 10.04
N GLY A 210 -4.74 -15.41 11.23
CA GLY A 210 -6.03 -16.04 11.52
C GLY A 210 -6.19 -17.44 10.91
N GLU A 211 -5.22 -17.92 10.12
CA GLU A 211 -5.19 -19.29 9.59
C GLU A 211 -5.22 -20.32 10.71
N ALA A 212 -4.47 -20.11 11.80
CA ALA A 212 -4.49 -20.99 12.96
C ALA A 212 -5.90 -21.13 13.56
N ALA A 213 -6.61 -20.01 13.77
CA ALA A 213 -7.94 -20.02 14.36
C ALA A 213 -8.94 -20.81 13.49
N ARG A 214 -8.94 -20.57 12.17
CA ARG A 214 -9.77 -21.29 11.20
C ARG A 214 -9.42 -22.79 11.16
N PHE A 215 -8.13 -23.12 11.09
CA PHE A 215 -7.66 -24.50 11.03
C PHE A 215 -8.09 -25.31 12.26
N PHE A 216 -7.94 -24.75 13.46
CA PHE A 216 -8.35 -25.44 14.69
C PHE A 216 -9.87 -25.53 14.83
N ALA A 217 -10.63 -24.54 14.37
CA ALA A 217 -12.10 -24.59 14.35
C ALA A 217 -12.62 -25.69 13.41
N ASP A 218 -12.13 -25.75 12.18
CA ASP A 218 -12.51 -26.77 11.20
C ASP A 218 -12.17 -28.18 11.70
N ARG A 219 -11.00 -28.33 12.32
CA ARG A 219 -10.56 -29.62 12.86
C ARG A 219 -11.41 -30.03 14.07
N ARG A 220 -11.80 -29.09 14.93
CA ARG A 220 -12.72 -29.35 16.06
C ARG A 220 -14.07 -29.84 15.54
N ALA A 221 -14.66 -29.14 14.56
CA ALA A 221 -15.92 -29.55 13.94
C ALA A 221 -15.86 -30.96 13.33
N ARG A 222 -14.75 -31.31 12.66
CA ARG A 222 -14.54 -32.67 12.12
C ARG A 222 -14.42 -33.74 13.21
N LEU A 223 -13.69 -33.45 14.29
CA LEU A 223 -13.55 -34.37 15.43
C LEU A 223 -14.89 -34.58 16.15
N ASP A 224 -15.64 -33.50 16.39
CA ASP A 224 -16.94 -33.55 17.03
C ASP A 224 -17.95 -34.33 16.16
N GLY A 225 -17.90 -34.17 14.82
CA GLY A 225 -18.69 -34.97 13.88
C GLY A 225 -18.32 -36.46 13.86
N LEU A 226 -17.04 -36.80 13.97
CA LEU A 226 -16.56 -38.19 14.09
C LEU A 226 -17.02 -38.83 15.40
N ILE A 227 -16.97 -38.10 16.51
CA ILE A 227 -17.43 -38.56 17.83
C ILE A 227 -18.97 -38.72 17.84
N ALA A 228 -19.72 -37.80 17.26
CA ALA A 228 -21.18 -37.92 17.13
C ALA A 228 -21.60 -39.14 16.28
N SER A 229 -20.81 -39.45 15.24
CA SER A 229 -21.03 -40.61 14.37
C SER A 229 -20.70 -41.94 15.08
N SER A 230 -19.66 -41.97 15.92
CA SER A 230 -19.31 -43.17 16.69
C SER A 230 -20.29 -43.45 17.83
N VAL A 231 -20.81 -42.42 18.50
CA VAL A 231 -21.86 -42.55 19.53
C VAL A 231 -23.21 -43.00 18.94
N SER A 232 -23.53 -42.56 17.72
CA SER A 232 -24.75 -43.00 17.02
C SER A 232 -24.69 -44.47 16.62
N ASN A 233 -23.53 -44.97 16.17
CA ASN A 233 -23.32 -46.40 15.87
C ASN A 233 -23.37 -47.31 17.11
N ASP A 234 -22.95 -46.83 18.27
CA ASP A 234 -22.98 -47.62 19.53
C ASP A 234 -24.41 -47.73 20.10
N ARG A 235 -25.27 -46.74 19.82
CA ARG A 235 -26.69 -46.75 20.23
C ARG A 235 -27.52 -47.75 19.42
N THR A 236 -27.17 -48.01 18.16
CA THR A 236 -27.79 -49.06 17.33
C THR A 236 -27.41 -50.48 17.74
N LEU A 237 -26.25 -50.70 18.36
CA LEU A 237 -25.79 -52.02 18.81
C LEU A 237 -26.38 -52.45 20.17
N ARG A 238 -26.84 -51.51 21.00
CA ARG A 238 -27.49 -51.81 22.29
C ARG A 238 -29.00 -52.11 22.21
N ALA A 239 -29.61 -52.03 21.02
CA ALA A 239 -31.06 -52.26 20.85
C ALA A 239 -31.44 -53.74 20.54
N THR A 240 -30.48 -54.67 20.52
CA THR A 240 -30.71 -56.09 20.13
C THR A 240 -30.54 -57.11 21.26
N LEU A 241 -30.67 -56.73 22.53
CA LEU A 241 -30.74 -57.70 23.62
C LEU A 241 -32.21 -57.97 23.99
N PRO A 242 -32.74 -59.19 23.74
CA PRO A 242 -34.08 -59.55 24.19
C PRO A 242 -34.10 -59.65 25.72
N GLY A 243 -35.10 -59.03 26.35
CA GLY A 243 -35.31 -59.10 27.80
C GLY A 243 -35.66 -60.53 28.25
N PRO A 244 -35.28 -60.92 29.48
CA PRO A 244 -35.51 -62.26 29.97
C PRO A 244 -37.01 -62.49 30.24
N ALA A 245 -37.49 -63.68 29.88
CA ALA A 245 -38.82 -64.21 30.17
C ALA A 245 -38.94 -64.68 31.63
#